data_AF-A0A265Q1P3-F1
#
_entry.id   AF-A0A265Q1P3-F1
#
_cell.length_a   1.000
_cell.length_b   1.000
_cell.length_c   1.000
_cell.angle_alpha   90.00
_cell.angle_beta   90.00
_cell.angle_gamma   90.00
#
_symmetry.space_group_name_H-M   'P 1'
#
loop_
_entity.id
_entity.type
_entity.pdbx_description
1 polymer ?
#
loop_
_entity_poly.entity_id
_entity_poly.type
_entity_poly.pdbx_seq_one_letter_code
_entity_poly.pdbx_strand_id
1 'polypeptide(L)'
;MAIGSMLETIDEINNAISVQTNSLEEIVNSTDGMSNISDKSMSMVESALINTQFTKAALVALQQVANLLNGMTNELIGEIADNKEEIVIRHNLSEPIFTLDPAMANAMENIRFLMNIHTGLLATSETGDVLPSLAKNWYVEDDNLTWIFNLKNNATFHNGKRIYSKDVKYSLERMLSPKIKSPNTWFIDYIEGAKEYIDGKAKEVTGIRILNDYRLAIKLSVPFSGFLMFLSQTSCAVMDQEELDKGNFVGCGPYKIESYNDNIYRLRAFQNYIGGRPYCDIMEIISSDRSPLDNFINKKYDFYVVQGKRELDRLKETEYFKGFKSTELLATLYLGFKMKNKDSHYTSKPVRQALTTL
;
A
#
# COMPACT_ATOMS: atom_id res chain seq x y z
N MET A 1 82.27 9.37 43.10
CA MET A 1 81.46 9.96 42.01
C MET A 1 81.20 8.99 40.86
N ALA A 2 82.22 8.34 40.27
CA ALA A 2 82.02 7.42 39.13
C ALA A 2 81.11 6.20 39.40
N ILE A 3 81.22 5.55 40.58
CA ILE A 3 80.41 4.36 40.92
C ILE A 3 78.93 4.73 41.16
N GLY A 4 78.66 5.89 41.75
CA GLY A 4 77.28 6.36 42.00
C GLY A 4 76.53 6.65 40.70
N SER A 5 77.18 7.33 39.75
CA SER A 5 76.62 7.57 38.41
C SER A 5 76.37 6.27 37.64
N MET A 6 77.28 5.28 37.75
CA MET A 6 77.09 3.97 37.11
C MET A 6 75.88 3.20 37.69
N LEU A 7 75.64 3.28 38.99
CA LEU A 7 74.46 2.66 39.63
C LEU A 7 73.16 3.34 39.21
N GLU A 8 73.15 4.67 39.09
CA GLU A 8 72.02 5.44 38.55
C GLU A 8 71.69 5.03 37.11
N THR A 9 72.70 4.91 36.25
CA THR A 9 72.49 4.47 34.85
C THR A 9 71.97 3.04 34.78
N ILE A 10 72.42 2.15 35.66
CA ILE A 10 71.91 0.78 35.74
C ILE A 10 70.44 0.75 36.17
N ASP A 11 70.03 1.57 37.14
CA ASP A 11 68.63 1.68 37.56
C ASP A 11 67.74 2.27 36.45
N GLU A 12 68.22 3.28 35.73
CA GLU A 12 67.51 3.81 34.56
C GLU A 12 67.33 2.76 33.46
N ILE A 13 68.37 1.97 33.17
CA ILE A 13 68.30 0.87 32.20
C ILE A 13 67.32 -0.21 32.69
N ASN A 14 67.36 -0.60 33.96
CA ASN A 14 66.45 -1.60 34.52
C ASN A 14 65.00 -1.13 34.48
N ASN A 15 64.73 0.15 34.79
CA ASN A 15 63.41 0.74 34.66
C ASN A 15 62.93 0.77 33.21
N ALA A 16 63.81 1.16 32.27
CA ALA A 16 63.49 1.16 30.84
C ALA A 16 63.17 -0.25 30.33
N ILE A 17 63.94 -1.27 30.74
CA ILE A 17 63.71 -2.68 30.41
C ILE A 17 62.36 -3.15 30.99
N SER A 18 62.04 -2.78 32.23
CA SER A 18 60.77 -3.14 32.87
C SER A 18 59.57 -2.54 32.13
N VAL A 19 59.62 -1.24 31.80
CA VAL A 19 58.60 -0.55 31.01
C VAL A 19 58.44 -1.19 29.62
N GLN A 20 59.56 -1.50 28.97
CA GLN A 20 59.53 -2.14 27.66
C GLN A 20 58.97 -3.56 27.72
N THR A 21 59.25 -4.32 28.78
CA THR A 21 58.70 -5.66 28.99
C THR A 21 57.19 -5.61 29.18
N ASN A 22 56.69 -4.70 30.02
CA ASN A 22 55.25 -4.51 30.21
C ASN A 22 54.55 -4.09 28.90
N SER A 23 55.17 -3.20 28.12
CA SER A 23 54.64 -2.81 26.81
C SER A 23 54.59 -3.98 25.83
N LEU A 24 55.59 -4.86 25.84
CA LEU A 24 55.59 -6.08 25.02
C LEU A 24 54.50 -7.06 25.46
N GLU A 25 54.25 -7.23 26.76
CA GLU A 25 53.15 -8.05 27.27
C GLU A 25 51.77 -7.50 26.85
N GLU A 26 51.56 -6.19 26.88
CA GLU A 26 50.33 -5.56 26.39
C GLU A 26 50.13 -5.78 24.88
N ILE A 27 51.20 -5.72 24.08
CA ILE A 27 51.16 -6.01 22.65
C ILE A 27 50.79 -7.47 22.40
N VAL A 28 51.38 -8.41 23.14
CA VAL A 28 51.07 -9.84 23.03
C VAL A 28 49.60 -10.10 23.38
N ASN A 29 49.13 -9.58 24.51
CA ASN A 29 47.72 -9.71 24.93
C ASN A 29 46.75 -9.11 23.91
N SER A 30 47.10 -7.96 23.33
CA SER A 30 46.29 -7.31 22.28
C SER A 30 46.28 -8.14 20.99
N THR A 31 47.41 -8.75 20.63
CA THR A 31 47.54 -9.61 19.45
C THR A 31 46.72 -10.89 19.61
N ASP A 32 46.74 -11.51 20.79
CA ASP A 32 45.91 -12.67 21.11
C ASP A 32 44.42 -12.32 21.10
N GLY A 33 44.06 -11.14 21.62
CA GLY A 33 42.71 -10.58 21.52
C GLY A 33 42.26 -10.39 20.08
N MET A 34 43.11 -9.82 19.23
CA MET A 34 42.83 -9.67 17.79
C MET A 34 42.69 -11.02 17.08
N SER A 35 43.53 -12.01 17.40
CA SER A 35 43.43 -13.35 16.82
C SER A 35 42.07 -13.98 17.16
N ASN A 36 41.67 -13.96 18.43
CA ASN A 36 40.37 -14.50 18.85
C ASN A 36 39.18 -13.79 18.19
N ILE A 37 39.24 -12.46 18.05
CA ILE A 37 38.20 -11.68 17.37
C ILE A 37 38.17 -12.01 15.87
N SER A 38 39.33 -12.18 15.25
CA SER A 38 39.46 -12.57 13.84
C SER A 38 38.82 -13.95 13.60
N ASP A 39 39.11 -14.93 14.43
CA ASP A 39 38.55 -16.28 14.33
C ASP A 39 37.03 -16.27 14.49
N LYS A 40 36.52 -15.51 15.47
CA LYS A 40 35.07 -15.34 15.67
C LYS A 40 34.40 -14.65 14.49
N SER A 41 35.06 -13.63 13.92
CA SER A 41 34.56 -12.91 12.75
C SER A 41 34.51 -13.81 11.53
N MET A 42 35.54 -14.64 11.32
CA MET A 42 35.58 -15.62 10.23
C MET A 42 34.46 -16.65 10.37
N SER A 43 34.22 -17.18 11.58
CA SER A 43 33.10 -18.08 11.85
C SER A 43 31.72 -17.44 11.60
N MET A 44 31.55 -16.16 11.95
CA MET A 44 30.33 -15.40 11.65
C MET A 44 30.14 -15.22 10.13
N VAL A 45 31.20 -14.90 9.40
CA VAL A 45 31.17 -14.77 7.93
C VAL A 45 30.81 -16.11 7.27
N GLU A 46 31.42 -17.21 7.71
CA GLU A 46 31.10 -18.55 7.21
C GLU A 46 29.64 -18.91 7.47
N SER A 47 29.14 -18.66 8.69
CA SER A 47 27.74 -18.90 9.05
C SER A 47 26.76 -18.06 8.20
N ALA A 48 27.09 -16.78 7.97
CA ALA A 48 26.30 -15.90 7.12
C ALA A 48 26.31 -16.36 5.65
N LEU A 49 27.46 -16.84 5.16
CA LEU A 49 27.60 -17.36 3.80
C LEU A 49 26.80 -18.64 3.61
N ILE A 50 26.84 -19.56 4.59
CA ILE A 50 26.01 -20.78 4.62
C ILE A 50 24.52 -20.43 4.62
N ASN A 51 24.07 -19.53 5.50
CA ASN A 51 22.67 -19.07 5.53
C ASN A 51 22.24 -18.43 4.21
N THR A 52 23.12 -17.67 3.56
CA THR A 52 22.86 -17.07 2.25
C THR A 52 22.69 -18.15 1.17
N GLN A 53 23.52 -19.19 1.18
CA GLN A 53 23.38 -20.33 0.26
C GLN A 53 22.08 -21.11 0.50
N PHE A 54 21.71 -21.37 1.75
CA PHE A 54 20.43 -22.00 2.09
C PHE A 54 19.24 -21.16 1.61
N THR A 55 19.28 -19.85 1.85
CA THR A 55 18.24 -18.91 1.39
C THR A 55 18.13 -18.91 -0.13
N LYS A 56 19.27 -18.91 -0.84
CA LYS A 56 19.31 -19.01 -2.30
C LYS A 56 18.72 -20.33 -2.81
N ALA A 57 19.07 -21.45 -2.19
CA ALA A 57 18.52 -22.77 -2.54
C ALA A 57 17.00 -22.83 -2.31
N ALA A 58 16.51 -22.29 -1.19
CA ALA A 58 15.09 -22.20 -0.88
C ALA A 58 14.35 -21.32 -1.92
N LEU A 59 14.92 -20.18 -2.31
CA LEU A 59 14.35 -19.33 -3.37
C LEU A 59 14.29 -20.05 -4.72
N VAL A 60 15.31 -20.83 -5.08
CA VAL A 60 15.31 -21.64 -6.31
C VAL A 60 14.22 -22.72 -6.24
N ALA A 61 14.08 -23.42 -5.12
CA ALA A 61 13.03 -24.41 -4.93
C ALA A 61 11.63 -23.78 -5.02
N LEU A 62 11.41 -22.65 -4.37
CA LEU A 62 10.18 -21.87 -4.47
C LEU A 62 9.88 -21.44 -5.91
N GLN A 63 10.89 -20.99 -6.65
CA GLN A 63 10.74 -20.63 -8.06
C GLN A 63 10.36 -21.84 -8.92
N GLN A 64 10.92 -23.02 -8.66
CA GLN A 64 10.56 -24.26 -9.35
C GLN A 64 9.11 -24.66 -9.06
N VAL A 65 8.69 -24.60 -7.80
CA VAL A 65 7.29 -24.87 -7.40
C VAL A 65 6.35 -23.87 -8.06
N ALA A 66 6.68 -22.58 -8.06
CA ALA A 66 5.89 -21.55 -8.74
C ALA A 66 5.77 -21.81 -10.25
N ASN A 67 6.86 -22.23 -10.90
CA ASN A 67 6.84 -22.58 -12.32
C ASN A 67 5.98 -23.84 -12.59
N LEU A 68 6.07 -24.86 -11.74
CA LEU A 68 5.22 -26.06 -11.84
C LEU A 68 3.75 -25.72 -11.66
N LEU A 69 3.41 -24.92 -10.65
CA LEU A 69 2.04 -24.44 -10.42
C LEU A 69 1.53 -23.62 -11.61
N ASN A 70 2.34 -22.73 -12.17
CA ASN A 70 1.98 -22.00 -13.38
C ASN A 70 1.79 -22.94 -14.59
N GLY A 71 2.64 -23.95 -14.74
CA GLY A 71 2.52 -24.98 -15.78
C GLY A 71 1.19 -25.74 -15.67
N MET A 72 0.90 -26.28 -14.50
CA MET A 72 -0.37 -26.96 -14.20
C MET A 72 -1.57 -26.04 -14.41
N THR A 73 -1.48 -24.78 -13.97
CA THR A 73 -2.54 -23.79 -14.16
C THR A 73 -2.79 -23.53 -15.63
N ASN A 74 -1.73 -23.41 -16.45
CA ASN A 74 -1.85 -23.21 -17.89
C ASN A 74 -2.39 -24.45 -18.61
N GLU A 75 -2.00 -25.66 -18.20
CA GLU A 75 -2.58 -26.92 -18.71
C GLU A 75 -4.07 -27.01 -18.39
N LEU A 76 -4.48 -26.76 -17.13
CA LEU A 76 -5.89 -26.69 -16.75
C LEU A 76 -6.64 -25.59 -17.51
N ILE A 77 -6.05 -24.41 -17.70
CA ILE A 77 -6.67 -23.34 -18.47
C ILE A 77 -6.83 -23.77 -19.94
N GLY A 78 -5.83 -24.45 -20.51
CA GLY A 78 -5.85 -24.96 -21.87
C GLY A 78 -6.93 -26.02 -22.10
N GLU A 79 -7.09 -26.96 -21.17
CA GLU A 79 -8.16 -27.98 -21.23
C GLU A 79 -9.57 -27.38 -21.09
N ILE A 80 -9.71 -26.25 -20.38
CA ILE A 80 -11.01 -25.56 -20.19
C ILE A 80 -11.30 -24.57 -21.34
N ALA A 81 -10.34 -24.25 -22.21
CA ALA A 81 -10.42 -23.13 -23.16
C ALA A 81 -11.43 -23.34 -24.31
N ASP A 82 -11.80 -24.57 -24.66
CA ASP A 82 -12.63 -24.82 -25.85
C ASP A 82 -14.15 -24.62 -25.64
N ASN A 83 -14.61 -24.26 -24.43
CA ASN A 83 -16.05 -24.02 -24.20
C ASN A 83 -16.38 -23.17 -22.96
N LYS A 84 -15.62 -22.09 -22.70
CA LYS A 84 -15.81 -21.27 -21.49
C LYS A 84 -16.84 -20.17 -21.72
N GLU A 85 -18.05 -20.34 -21.19
CA GLU A 85 -18.94 -19.21 -20.92
C GLU A 85 -18.21 -18.24 -19.97
N GLU A 86 -18.27 -16.93 -20.26
CA GLU A 86 -17.68 -15.91 -19.39
C GLU A 86 -18.33 -15.97 -18.00
N ILE A 87 -17.51 -15.98 -16.94
CA ILE A 87 -18.03 -15.90 -15.57
C ILE A 87 -18.41 -14.44 -15.31
N VAL A 88 -19.71 -14.15 -15.32
CA VAL A 88 -20.27 -12.83 -15.08
C VAL A 88 -20.83 -12.75 -13.66
N ILE A 89 -20.38 -11.76 -12.88
CA ILE A 89 -20.97 -11.38 -11.59
C ILE A 89 -21.77 -10.09 -11.76
N ARG A 90 -23.01 -10.08 -11.28
CA ARG A 90 -23.94 -8.96 -11.35
C ARG A 90 -24.31 -8.51 -9.96
N HIS A 91 -24.21 -7.20 -9.71
CA HIS A 91 -24.66 -6.64 -8.45
C HIS A 91 -25.05 -5.18 -8.58
N ASN A 92 -25.68 -4.66 -7.53
CA ASN A 92 -25.97 -3.25 -7.42
C ASN A 92 -24.98 -2.52 -6.50
N LEU A 93 -24.90 -1.21 -6.68
CA LEU A 93 -24.42 -0.28 -5.66
C LEU A 93 -25.63 0.38 -5.00
N SER A 94 -25.55 0.67 -3.69
CA SER A 94 -26.62 1.37 -2.97
C SER A 94 -26.67 2.86 -3.30
N GLU A 95 -25.55 3.43 -3.77
CA GLU A 95 -25.42 4.83 -4.17
C GLU A 95 -24.91 4.94 -5.62
N PRO A 96 -25.19 6.05 -6.32
CA PRO A 96 -24.61 6.32 -7.64
C PRO A 96 -23.09 6.53 -7.57
N ILE A 97 -22.43 6.31 -8.71
CA ILE A 97 -21.04 6.73 -8.91
C ILE A 97 -21.01 8.21 -9.30
N PHE A 98 -20.37 9.02 -8.48
CA PHE A 98 -20.22 10.47 -8.67
C PHE A 98 -18.98 10.83 -9.50
N THR A 99 -17.94 10.00 -9.45
CA THR A 99 -16.67 10.28 -10.14
C THR A 99 -15.91 9.01 -10.50
N LEU A 100 -15.21 9.03 -11.63
CA LEU A 100 -14.23 8.01 -12.02
C LEU A 100 -12.80 8.39 -11.60
N ASP A 101 -12.61 9.58 -11.03
CA ASP A 101 -11.31 10.03 -10.54
C ASP A 101 -11.06 9.53 -9.11
N PRO A 102 -10.09 8.63 -8.88
CA PRO A 102 -9.78 8.14 -7.54
C PRO A 102 -9.39 9.26 -6.57
N ALA A 103 -8.75 10.33 -7.05
CA ALA A 103 -8.35 11.44 -6.18
C ALA A 103 -9.55 12.22 -5.63
N MET A 104 -10.71 12.16 -6.30
CA MET A 104 -11.92 12.92 -5.93
C MET A 104 -12.95 12.10 -5.16
N ALA A 105 -12.82 10.77 -5.14
CA ALA A 105 -13.78 9.89 -4.49
C ALA A 105 -13.69 10.00 -2.97
N ASN A 106 -14.82 10.25 -2.31
CA ASN A 106 -14.94 10.36 -0.85
C ASN A 106 -16.18 9.63 -0.30
N ALA A 107 -16.95 8.97 -1.16
CA ALA A 107 -18.09 8.13 -0.79
C ALA A 107 -17.69 6.64 -0.84
N MET A 108 -18.11 5.87 0.16
CA MET A 108 -17.68 4.47 0.34
C MET A 108 -17.98 3.60 -0.88
N GLU A 109 -19.19 3.67 -1.44
CA GLU A 109 -19.59 2.88 -2.61
C GLU A 109 -18.77 3.25 -3.86
N ASN A 110 -18.50 4.55 -4.04
CA ASN A 110 -17.65 5.03 -5.13
C ASN A 110 -16.19 4.56 -4.95
N ILE A 111 -15.67 4.55 -3.72
CA ILE A 111 -14.33 4.03 -3.41
C ILE A 111 -14.27 2.53 -3.70
N ARG A 112 -15.24 1.75 -3.22
CA ARG A 112 -15.35 0.29 -3.49
C ARG A 112 -15.36 -0.02 -4.97
N PHE A 113 -16.13 0.74 -5.75
CA PHE A 113 -16.14 0.63 -7.20
C PHE A 113 -14.75 0.89 -7.80
N LEU A 114 -14.10 1.99 -7.42
CA LEU A 114 -12.78 2.38 -7.94
C LEU A 114 -11.64 1.45 -7.50
N MET A 115 -11.75 0.77 -6.36
CA MET A 115 -10.79 -0.27 -5.95
C MET A 115 -10.70 -1.45 -6.93
N ASN A 116 -11.76 -1.72 -7.69
CA ASN A 116 -11.72 -2.73 -8.74
C ASN A 116 -10.91 -2.28 -9.97
N ILE A 117 -10.75 -0.97 -10.16
CA ILE A 117 -10.19 -0.38 -11.38
C ILE A 117 -8.79 0.17 -11.15
N HIS A 118 -8.52 0.66 -9.95
CA HIS A 118 -7.30 1.39 -9.61
C HIS A 118 -6.55 0.73 -8.47
N THR A 119 -5.21 0.82 -8.49
CA THR A 119 -4.37 0.40 -7.37
C THR A 119 -3.20 1.38 -7.19
N GLY A 120 -2.64 1.41 -5.99
CA GLY A 120 -1.52 2.28 -5.62
C GLY A 120 -0.22 1.50 -5.40
N LEU A 121 0.73 2.13 -4.70
CA LEU A 121 1.95 1.45 -4.23
C LEU A 121 1.62 0.24 -3.37
N LEU A 122 0.61 0.40 -2.51
CA LEU A 122 0.17 -0.55 -1.50
C LEU A 122 -1.33 -0.83 -1.67
N ALA A 123 -1.80 -1.90 -1.06
CA ALA A 123 -3.21 -2.23 -0.94
C ALA A 123 -3.53 -2.56 0.52
N THR A 124 -4.82 -2.65 0.87
CA THR A 124 -5.26 -3.07 2.20
C THR A 124 -5.97 -4.42 2.09
N SER A 125 -5.67 -5.34 3.01
CA SER A 125 -6.37 -6.61 3.12
C SER A 125 -7.77 -6.44 3.72
N GLU A 126 -8.57 -7.51 3.71
CA GLU A 126 -9.86 -7.55 4.42
C GLU A 126 -9.72 -7.36 5.94
N THR A 127 -8.57 -7.73 6.50
CA THR A 127 -8.24 -7.57 7.93
C THR A 127 -7.66 -6.21 8.28
N GLY A 128 -7.47 -5.33 7.30
CA GLY A 128 -6.84 -4.02 7.51
C GLY A 128 -5.30 -4.07 7.51
N ASP A 129 -4.68 -5.15 7.03
CA ASP A 129 -3.24 -5.22 6.89
C ASP A 129 -2.78 -4.51 5.61
N VAL A 130 -1.62 -3.87 5.66
CA VAL A 130 -1.02 -3.26 4.47
C VAL A 130 -0.32 -4.34 3.65
N LEU A 131 -0.74 -4.48 2.40
CA LEU A 131 -0.24 -5.46 1.44
C LEU A 131 0.59 -4.80 0.32
N PRO A 132 1.61 -5.50 -0.21
CA PRO A 132 2.28 -5.09 -1.45
C PRO A 132 1.33 -5.02 -2.64
N SER A 133 1.38 -3.92 -3.41
CA SER A 133 0.69 -3.81 -4.71
C SER A 133 1.70 -3.54 -5.83
N LEU A 134 1.84 -2.30 -6.31
CA LEU A 134 2.88 -1.93 -7.27
C LEU A 134 4.28 -1.96 -6.64
N ALA A 135 4.39 -1.63 -5.35
CA ALA A 135 5.59 -1.87 -4.58
C ALA A 135 5.69 -3.36 -4.24
N LYS A 136 6.82 -4.00 -4.56
CA LYS A 136 7.10 -5.38 -4.13
C LYS A 136 7.59 -5.45 -2.68
N ASN A 137 8.25 -4.40 -2.21
CA ASN A 137 8.66 -4.23 -0.81
C ASN A 137 9.02 -2.76 -0.55
N TRP A 138 9.15 -2.44 0.73
CA TRP A 138 9.56 -1.12 1.22
C TRP A 138 10.29 -1.25 2.56
N TYR A 139 11.05 -0.22 2.91
CA TYR A 139 11.70 -0.09 4.22
C TYR A 139 11.83 1.39 4.59
N VAL A 140 12.00 1.67 5.88
CA VAL A 140 12.30 3.02 6.40
C VAL A 140 13.79 3.11 6.69
N GLU A 141 14.42 4.25 6.37
CA GLU A 141 15.81 4.53 6.70
C GLU A 141 15.98 4.90 8.18
N ASP A 142 17.23 5.01 8.64
CA ASP A 142 17.58 5.25 10.05
C ASP A 142 17.02 6.58 10.61
N ASP A 143 16.65 7.51 9.73
CA ASP A 143 16.00 8.77 10.09
C ASP A 143 14.54 8.60 10.55
N ASN A 144 13.96 7.41 10.37
CA ASN A 144 12.55 7.09 10.65
C ASN A 144 11.53 7.96 9.88
N LEU A 145 11.97 8.62 8.81
CA LEU A 145 11.20 9.56 8.01
C LEU A 145 11.19 9.19 6.53
N THR A 146 12.29 8.63 6.02
CA THR A 146 12.49 8.34 4.62
C THR A 146 12.12 6.89 4.32
N TRP A 147 11.03 6.71 3.59
CA TRP A 147 10.56 5.40 3.13
C TRP A 147 11.04 5.13 1.71
N ILE A 148 11.68 3.99 1.50
CA ILE A 148 12.12 3.54 0.17
C ILE A 148 11.18 2.47 -0.34
N PHE A 149 10.64 2.68 -1.54
CA PHE A 149 9.75 1.74 -2.21
C PHE A 149 10.44 1.15 -3.44
N ASN A 150 10.41 -0.18 -3.56
CA ASN A 150 10.90 -0.90 -4.73
C ASN A 150 9.70 -1.41 -5.53
N LEU A 151 9.61 -1.05 -6.82
CA LEU A 151 8.48 -1.38 -7.67
C LEU A 151 8.65 -2.73 -8.38
N LYS A 152 7.53 -3.33 -8.76
CA LYS A 152 7.46 -4.46 -9.69
C LYS A 152 7.73 -3.95 -11.11
N ASN A 153 8.64 -4.59 -11.83
CA ASN A 153 9.13 -4.13 -13.13
C ASN A 153 8.27 -4.58 -14.33
N ASN A 154 7.27 -5.41 -14.10
CA ASN A 154 6.33 -5.93 -15.09
C ASN A 154 4.92 -5.32 -14.93
N ALA A 155 4.74 -4.31 -14.07
CA ALA A 155 3.45 -3.66 -13.89
C ALA A 155 3.10 -2.79 -15.11
N THR A 156 1.84 -2.88 -15.54
CA THR A 156 1.30 -2.09 -16.65
C THR A 156 -0.04 -1.47 -16.28
N PHE A 157 -0.32 -0.29 -16.84
CA PHE A 157 -1.66 0.26 -16.90
C PHE A 157 -2.59 -0.60 -17.78
N HIS A 158 -3.90 -0.38 -17.69
CA HIS A 158 -4.88 -1.11 -18.50
C HIS A 158 -4.71 -0.95 -20.01
N ASN A 159 -4.05 0.12 -20.45
CA ASN A 159 -3.70 0.38 -21.85
C ASN A 159 -2.38 -0.31 -22.29
N GLY A 160 -1.72 -1.06 -21.40
CA GLY A 160 -0.47 -1.77 -21.68
C GLY A 160 0.81 -0.95 -21.47
N LYS A 161 0.72 0.35 -21.20
CA LYS A 161 1.89 1.18 -20.86
C LYS A 161 2.52 0.69 -19.56
N ARG A 162 3.85 0.56 -19.54
CA ARG A 162 4.61 0.19 -18.34
C ARG A 162 4.55 1.30 -17.29
N ILE A 163 4.50 0.87 -16.03
CA ILE A 163 4.47 1.76 -14.87
C ILE A 163 5.89 1.93 -14.32
N TYR A 164 6.28 3.18 -14.05
CA TYR A 164 7.55 3.56 -13.47
C TYR A 164 7.37 4.45 -12.24
N SER A 165 8.45 4.66 -11.49
CA SER A 165 8.45 5.55 -10.31
C SER A 165 7.93 6.96 -10.60
N LYS A 166 8.16 7.48 -11.81
CA LYS A 166 7.67 8.81 -12.22
C LYS A 166 6.15 8.89 -12.26
N ASP A 167 5.46 7.81 -12.63
CA ASP A 167 4.00 7.77 -12.70
C ASP A 167 3.40 7.75 -11.29
N VAL A 168 4.09 7.08 -10.35
CA VAL A 168 3.77 7.13 -8.92
C VAL A 168 3.90 8.56 -8.39
N LYS A 169 5.06 9.21 -8.62
CA LYS A 169 5.28 10.60 -8.17
C LYS A 169 4.21 11.51 -8.74
N TYR A 170 3.97 11.46 -10.05
CA TYR A 170 2.94 12.26 -10.71
C TYR A 170 1.57 12.07 -10.06
N SER A 171 1.17 10.82 -9.79
CA SER A 171 -0.17 10.52 -9.25
C SER A 171 -0.36 11.06 -7.83
N LEU A 172 0.66 10.92 -6.97
CA LEU A 172 0.63 11.45 -5.60
C LEU A 172 0.66 12.99 -5.59
N GLU A 173 1.49 13.60 -6.45
CA GLU A 173 1.51 15.06 -6.60
C GLU A 173 0.19 15.58 -7.18
N ARG A 174 -0.38 14.90 -8.17
CA ARG A 174 -1.71 15.23 -8.70
C ARG A 174 -2.74 15.25 -7.58
N MET A 175 -2.76 14.24 -6.71
CA MET A 175 -3.67 14.18 -5.55
C MET A 175 -3.52 15.41 -4.64
N LEU A 176 -2.30 15.93 -4.49
CA LEU A 176 -1.96 17.11 -3.69
C LEU A 176 -2.13 18.44 -4.44
N SER A 177 -2.47 18.41 -5.74
CA SER A 177 -2.42 19.61 -6.58
C SER A 177 -3.51 20.63 -6.24
N PRO A 178 -3.16 21.93 -6.13
CA PRO A 178 -4.14 23.00 -5.95
C PRO A 178 -5.13 23.13 -7.12
N LYS A 179 -4.81 22.55 -8.28
CA LYS A 179 -5.68 22.53 -9.46
C LYS A 179 -6.89 21.62 -9.26
N ILE A 180 -6.68 20.41 -8.72
CA ILE A 180 -7.77 19.44 -8.56
C ILE A 180 -8.55 19.63 -7.27
N LYS A 181 -7.89 20.16 -6.22
CA LYS A 181 -8.49 20.36 -4.89
C LYS A 181 -9.14 19.08 -4.34
N SER A 182 -8.38 17.99 -4.36
CA SER A 182 -8.84 16.71 -3.80
C SER A 182 -9.32 16.90 -2.35
N PRO A 183 -10.45 16.29 -1.96
CA PRO A 183 -10.88 16.26 -0.56
C PRO A 183 -10.01 15.34 0.31
N ASN A 184 -9.08 14.61 -0.30
CA ASN A 184 -8.33 13.51 0.31
C ASN A 184 -6.85 13.86 0.55
N THR A 185 -6.44 15.13 0.39
CA THR A 185 -5.04 15.59 0.58
C THR A 185 -4.45 15.18 1.92
N TRP A 186 -5.27 15.19 2.97
CA TRP A 186 -4.90 14.83 4.34
C TRP A 186 -4.34 13.41 4.51
N PHE A 187 -4.54 12.50 3.55
CA PHE A 187 -3.89 11.19 3.58
C PHE A 187 -2.38 11.26 3.40
N ILE A 188 -1.85 12.27 2.72
CA ILE A 188 -0.40 12.35 2.41
C ILE A 188 0.17 13.77 2.51
N ASP A 189 -0.54 14.72 3.13
CA ASP A 189 -0.11 16.12 3.29
C ASP A 189 1.05 16.34 4.28
N TYR A 190 1.48 15.27 4.96
CA TYR A 190 2.63 15.24 5.85
C TYR A 190 3.91 14.77 5.15
N ILE A 191 3.87 14.46 3.85
CA ILE A 191 5.09 14.32 3.02
C ILE A 191 5.82 15.67 3.02
N GLU A 192 7.15 15.65 3.14
CA GLU A 192 7.98 16.86 3.09
C GLU A 192 7.68 17.67 1.81
N GLY A 193 7.39 18.96 1.95
CA GLY A 193 7.06 19.85 0.83
C GLY A 193 5.61 19.76 0.32
N ALA A 194 4.77 18.87 0.85
CA ALA A 194 3.40 18.68 0.37
C ALA A 194 2.53 19.91 0.65
N LYS A 195 2.67 20.56 1.82
CA LYS A 195 1.89 21.75 2.18
C LYS A 195 2.23 22.94 1.29
N GLU A 196 3.51 23.16 1.03
CA GLU A 196 3.99 24.20 0.12
C GLU A 196 3.47 23.98 -1.31
N TYR A 197 3.41 22.73 -1.74
CA TYR A 197 2.85 22.35 -3.04
C TYR A 197 1.32 22.58 -3.10
N ILE A 198 0.58 22.14 -2.08
CA ILE A 198 -0.88 22.38 -1.95
C ILE A 198 -1.17 23.89 -1.97
N ASP A 199 -0.34 24.70 -1.30
CA ASP A 199 -0.47 26.16 -1.25
C ASP A 199 -0.07 26.86 -2.57
N GLY A 200 0.45 26.12 -3.56
CA GLY A 200 0.96 26.67 -4.81
C GLY A 200 2.28 27.44 -4.69
N LYS A 201 3.00 27.26 -3.57
CA LYS A 201 4.30 27.89 -3.29
C LYS A 201 5.49 27.06 -3.79
N ALA A 202 5.28 25.77 -4.07
CA ALA A 202 6.26 24.86 -4.65
C ALA A 202 5.77 24.28 -5.99
N LYS A 203 6.71 23.94 -6.88
CA LYS A 203 6.41 23.33 -8.20
C LYS A 203 6.27 21.81 -8.16
N GLU A 204 6.79 21.19 -7.11
CA GLU A 204 6.78 19.75 -6.88
C GLU A 204 6.80 19.47 -5.37
N VAL A 205 6.52 18.23 -4.98
CA VAL A 205 6.59 17.76 -3.60
C VAL A 205 7.99 17.21 -3.35
N THR A 206 8.82 17.98 -2.64
CA THR A 206 10.26 17.69 -2.46
C THR A 206 10.54 16.36 -1.75
N GLY A 207 9.61 15.91 -0.90
CA GLY A 207 9.68 14.64 -0.19
C GLY A 207 9.53 13.42 -1.10
N ILE A 208 8.99 13.56 -2.32
CA ILE A 208 8.87 12.46 -3.29
C ILE A 208 10.02 12.53 -4.29
N ARG A 209 11.01 11.65 -4.09
CA ARG A 209 12.24 11.61 -4.90
C ARG A 209 12.30 10.32 -5.73
N ILE A 210 12.51 10.48 -7.03
CA ILE A 210 12.80 9.35 -7.92
C ILE A 210 14.25 8.95 -7.74
N LEU A 211 14.50 7.70 -7.35
CA LEU A 211 15.86 7.15 -7.27
C LEU A 211 16.26 6.49 -8.59
N ASN A 212 15.32 5.80 -9.22
CA ASN A 212 15.39 5.29 -10.60
C ASN A 212 13.99 4.85 -11.08
N ASP A 213 13.92 4.26 -12.27
CA ASP A 213 12.70 3.77 -12.93
C ASP A 213 11.80 2.89 -12.05
N TYR A 214 12.37 2.13 -11.11
CA TYR A 214 11.63 1.21 -10.25
C TYR A 214 11.91 1.42 -8.75
N ARG A 215 12.49 2.55 -8.36
CA ARG A 215 12.73 2.93 -6.96
C ARG A 215 12.39 4.40 -6.73
N LEU A 216 11.67 4.68 -5.66
CA LEU A 216 11.41 6.03 -5.17
C LEU A 216 11.56 6.10 -3.65
N ALA A 217 11.89 7.28 -3.17
CA ALA A 217 11.90 7.64 -1.76
C ALA A 217 10.75 8.60 -1.47
N ILE A 218 10.03 8.37 -0.37
CA ILE A 218 9.03 9.30 0.17
C ILE A 218 9.46 9.67 1.59
N LYS A 219 9.83 10.94 1.77
CA LYS A 219 10.24 11.49 3.07
C LYS A 219 9.08 12.21 3.74
N LEU A 220 8.81 11.86 4.98
CA LEU A 220 7.79 12.50 5.80
C LEU A 220 8.39 13.71 6.54
N SER A 221 7.53 14.69 6.85
CA SER A 221 7.90 15.85 7.66
C SER A 221 8.02 15.50 9.15
N VAL A 222 7.31 14.45 9.59
CA VAL A 222 7.31 13.90 10.95
C VAL A 222 7.17 12.38 10.90
N PRO A 223 7.70 11.63 11.89
CA PRO A 223 7.53 10.18 11.93
C PRO A 223 6.05 9.83 12.09
N PHE A 224 5.55 8.93 11.24
CA PHE A 224 4.15 8.49 11.28
C PHE A 224 4.01 7.04 10.83
N SER A 225 3.68 6.15 11.76
CA SER A 225 3.53 4.71 11.50
C SER A 225 2.31 4.38 10.63
N GLY A 226 1.26 5.21 10.66
CA GLY A 226 0.05 5.04 9.85
C GLY A 226 0.24 5.41 8.37
N PHE A 227 1.41 5.92 7.97
CA PHE A 227 1.65 6.41 6.61
C PHE A 227 1.36 5.34 5.54
N LEU A 228 1.80 4.10 5.76
CA LEU A 228 1.60 3.02 4.81
C LEU A 228 0.12 2.70 4.57
N MET A 229 -0.70 2.79 5.63
CA MET A 229 -2.15 2.61 5.55
C MET A 229 -2.85 3.73 4.79
N PHE A 230 -2.34 4.96 4.90
CA PHE A 230 -2.87 6.09 4.13
C PHE A 230 -2.43 6.02 2.67
N LEU A 231 -1.21 5.53 2.42
CA LEU A 231 -0.69 5.34 1.07
C LEU A 231 -1.37 4.17 0.32
N SER A 232 -2.03 3.24 1.03
CA SER A 232 -2.83 2.17 0.43
C SER A 232 -4.27 2.59 0.06
N GLN A 233 -4.67 3.83 0.38
CA GLN A 233 -6.00 4.33 0.04
C GLN A 233 -6.17 4.49 -1.47
N THR A 234 -7.39 4.28 -1.96
CA THR A 234 -7.72 4.37 -3.38
C THR A 234 -7.40 5.74 -3.98
N SER A 235 -7.48 6.82 -3.20
CA SER A 235 -7.10 8.16 -3.64
C SER A 235 -5.62 8.31 -4.00
N CYS A 236 -4.76 7.42 -3.49
CA CYS A 236 -3.34 7.33 -3.81
C CYS A 236 -3.05 6.38 -4.99
N ALA A 237 -4.08 6.02 -5.76
CA ALA A 237 -3.92 5.19 -6.96
C ALA A 237 -2.95 5.79 -7.98
N VAL A 238 -2.21 4.92 -8.67
CA VAL A 238 -1.30 5.29 -9.75
C VAL A 238 -2.05 5.26 -11.07
N MET A 239 -1.93 6.35 -11.83
CA MET A 239 -2.71 6.64 -13.03
C MET A 239 -1.80 7.01 -14.20
N ASP A 240 -2.25 6.75 -15.43
CA ASP A 240 -1.53 7.19 -16.62
C ASP A 240 -1.75 8.68 -16.87
N GLN A 241 -0.69 9.47 -16.71
CA GLN A 241 -0.70 10.93 -16.93
C GLN A 241 -1.24 11.31 -18.32
N GLU A 242 -0.80 10.63 -19.37
CA GLU A 242 -1.15 11.02 -20.75
C GLU A 242 -2.63 10.82 -21.04
N GLU A 243 -3.24 9.81 -20.41
CA GLU A 243 -4.67 9.54 -20.51
C GLU A 243 -5.47 10.48 -19.64
N LEU A 244 -4.99 10.80 -18.44
CA LEU A 244 -5.61 11.81 -17.57
C LEU A 244 -5.66 13.19 -18.23
N ASP A 245 -4.61 13.59 -18.95
CA ASP A 245 -4.57 14.87 -19.67
C ASP A 245 -5.60 14.92 -20.82
N LYS A 246 -6.04 13.75 -21.32
CA LYS A 246 -7.14 13.61 -22.30
C LYS A 246 -8.52 13.48 -21.65
N GLY A 247 -8.59 13.41 -20.32
CA GLY A 247 -9.82 13.20 -19.57
C GLY A 247 -10.20 11.73 -19.34
N ASN A 248 -9.29 10.79 -19.63
CA ASN A 248 -9.50 9.36 -19.44
C ASN A 248 -8.91 8.88 -18.11
N PHE A 249 -9.64 8.02 -17.39
CA PHE A 249 -9.21 7.47 -16.10
C PHE A 249 -8.65 6.06 -16.27
N VAL A 250 -7.43 5.97 -16.82
CA VAL A 250 -6.76 4.68 -17.01
C VAL A 250 -5.99 4.28 -15.76
N GLY A 251 -6.45 3.19 -15.13
CA GLY A 251 -5.87 2.61 -13.93
C GLY A 251 -4.94 1.42 -14.20
N CYS A 252 -4.63 0.72 -13.13
CA CYS A 252 -3.79 -0.48 -13.13
C CYS A 252 -4.30 -1.56 -12.16
N GLY A 253 -5.58 -1.51 -11.80
CA GLY A 253 -6.25 -2.46 -10.91
C GLY A 253 -6.71 -3.76 -11.62
N PRO A 254 -7.42 -4.63 -10.89
CA PRO A 254 -7.82 -5.97 -11.37
C PRO A 254 -8.78 -5.96 -12.56
N TYR A 255 -9.60 -4.93 -12.73
CA TYR A 255 -10.55 -4.81 -13.82
C TYR A 255 -10.37 -3.50 -14.57
N LYS A 256 -10.65 -3.50 -15.87
CA LYS A 256 -10.75 -2.30 -16.70
C LYS A 256 -12.22 -2.01 -17.00
N ILE A 257 -12.57 -0.73 -17.14
CA ILE A 257 -13.90 -0.35 -17.63
C ILE A 257 -13.99 -0.77 -19.10
N GLU A 258 -14.94 -1.67 -19.41
CA GLU A 258 -15.27 -2.06 -20.78
C GLU A 258 -16.29 -1.10 -21.38
N SER A 259 -17.35 -0.80 -20.63
CA SER A 259 -18.36 0.17 -21.01
C SER A 259 -19.09 0.71 -19.78
N TYR A 260 -19.71 1.88 -19.94
CA TYR A 260 -20.68 2.38 -18.99
C TYR A 260 -21.78 3.15 -19.72
N ASN A 261 -23.03 2.81 -19.47
CA ASN A 261 -24.21 3.46 -20.04
C ASN A 261 -25.38 3.34 -19.06
N ASP A 262 -26.24 4.36 -18.98
CA ASP A 262 -27.48 4.32 -18.19
C ASP A 262 -27.33 3.74 -16.76
N ASN A 263 -26.27 4.14 -16.04
CA ASN A 263 -25.92 3.66 -14.69
C ASN A 263 -25.47 2.19 -14.58
N ILE A 264 -25.27 1.51 -15.70
CA ILE A 264 -24.71 0.16 -15.79
C ILE A 264 -23.23 0.29 -16.15
N TYR A 265 -22.37 -0.26 -15.30
CA TYR A 265 -20.92 -0.30 -15.50
C TYR A 265 -20.52 -1.74 -15.75
N ARG A 266 -19.88 -2.00 -16.90
CA ARG A 266 -19.33 -3.30 -17.24
C ARG A 266 -17.82 -3.25 -17.10
N LEU A 267 -17.29 -4.00 -16.14
CA LEU A 267 -15.86 -4.10 -15.86
C LEU A 267 -15.35 -5.45 -16.33
N ARG A 268 -14.26 -5.47 -17.10
CA ARG A 268 -13.63 -6.69 -17.61
C ARG A 268 -12.34 -6.98 -16.86
N ALA A 269 -12.12 -8.24 -16.50
CA ALA A 269 -10.89 -8.70 -15.88
C ALA A 269 -9.66 -8.30 -16.71
N PHE A 270 -8.69 -7.67 -16.05
CA PHE A 270 -7.42 -7.29 -16.66
C PHE A 270 -6.40 -8.42 -16.50
N GLN A 271 -6.12 -9.10 -17.60
CA GLN A 271 -5.26 -10.30 -17.62
C GLN A 271 -3.84 -10.05 -17.08
N ASN A 272 -3.31 -8.84 -17.31
CA ASN A 272 -1.96 -8.46 -16.88
C ASN A 272 -1.96 -7.77 -15.51
N TYR A 273 -3.01 -7.93 -14.70
CA TYR A 273 -3.04 -7.38 -13.36
C TYR A 273 -1.95 -8.03 -12.49
N ILE A 274 -1.20 -7.18 -11.79
CA ILE A 274 -0.01 -7.59 -11.05
C ILE A 274 -0.31 -8.44 -9.79
N GLY A 275 -1.57 -8.43 -9.35
CA GLY A 275 -2.07 -9.27 -8.25
C GLY A 275 -2.59 -10.63 -8.71
N GLY A 276 -2.47 -10.97 -10.00
CA GLY A 276 -3.04 -12.18 -10.59
C GLY A 276 -4.40 -11.91 -11.25
N ARG A 277 -4.77 -12.75 -12.23
CA ARG A 277 -6.03 -12.58 -12.94
C ARG A 277 -7.22 -12.74 -11.98
N PRO A 278 -8.21 -11.84 -12.02
CA PRO A 278 -9.44 -12.03 -11.26
C PRO A 278 -10.20 -13.32 -11.66
N TYR A 279 -10.94 -13.89 -10.70
CA TYR A 279 -11.66 -15.15 -10.90
C TYR A 279 -12.89 -15.03 -11.80
N CYS A 280 -13.62 -13.91 -11.74
CA CYS A 280 -14.70 -13.63 -12.67
C CYS A 280 -14.20 -12.77 -13.83
N ASP A 281 -14.74 -13.03 -15.02
CA ASP A 281 -14.35 -12.37 -16.25
C ASP A 281 -14.94 -10.97 -16.35
N ILE A 282 -16.18 -10.82 -15.87
CA ILE A 282 -16.96 -9.59 -16.01
C ILE A 282 -17.69 -9.30 -14.71
N MET A 283 -17.64 -8.04 -14.29
CA MET A 283 -18.54 -7.48 -13.29
C MET A 283 -19.49 -6.50 -13.95
N GLU A 284 -20.79 -6.78 -13.87
CA GLU A 284 -21.86 -5.84 -14.25
C GLU A 284 -22.42 -5.19 -12.99
N ILE A 285 -22.20 -3.90 -12.88
CA ILE A 285 -22.51 -3.11 -11.69
C ILE A 285 -23.59 -2.12 -12.05
N ILE A 286 -24.77 -2.26 -11.43
CA ILE A 286 -25.90 -1.38 -11.64
C ILE A 286 -25.95 -0.38 -10.49
N SER A 287 -25.71 0.88 -10.78
CA SER A 287 -25.86 1.94 -9.79
C SER A 287 -27.29 2.49 -9.79
N SER A 288 -27.80 2.93 -8.64
CA SER A 288 -29.12 3.56 -8.50
C SER A 288 -30.32 2.71 -8.95
N ASP A 289 -30.26 1.40 -8.71
CA ASP A 289 -31.42 0.51 -8.85
C ASP A 289 -32.51 0.84 -7.82
N ARG A 290 -33.76 0.94 -8.27
CA ARG A 290 -34.92 1.25 -7.44
C ARG A 290 -35.48 0.05 -6.68
N SER A 291 -35.17 -1.17 -7.12
CA SER A 291 -35.68 -2.41 -6.52
C SER A 291 -34.58 -3.48 -6.41
N PRO A 292 -33.46 -3.19 -5.73
CA PRO A 292 -32.30 -4.07 -5.79
C PRO A 292 -32.49 -5.40 -5.07
N LEU A 293 -33.20 -5.42 -3.93
CA LEU A 293 -33.56 -6.66 -3.24
C LEU A 293 -34.44 -7.56 -4.12
N ASP A 294 -35.42 -6.99 -4.83
CA ASP A 294 -36.29 -7.77 -5.71
C ASP A 294 -35.52 -8.33 -6.90
N ASN A 295 -34.60 -7.54 -7.47
CA ASN A 295 -33.73 -8.00 -8.55
C ASN A 295 -32.79 -9.11 -8.07
N PHE A 296 -32.27 -9.05 -6.85
CA PHE A 296 -31.53 -10.16 -6.23
C PHE A 296 -32.40 -11.42 -6.03
N ILE A 297 -33.58 -11.29 -5.42
CA ILE A 297 -34.50 -12.42 -5.20
C ILE A 297 -34.88 -13.11 -6.53
N ASN A 298 -35.08 -12.31 -7.58
CA ASN A 298 -35.38 -12.78 -8.94
C ASN A 298 -34.14 -13.20 -9.74
N LYS A 299 -32.98 -13.41 -9.09
CA LYS A 299 -31.74 -13.93 -9.70
C LYS A 299 -31.14 -13.02 -10.79
N LYS A 300 -31.44 -11.73 -10.79
CA LYS A 300 -30.77 -10.74 -11.64
C LYS A 300 -29.43 -10.27 -11.05
N TYR A 301 -29.26 -10.41 -9.74
CA TYR A 301 -27.99 -10.17 -9.05
C TYR A 301 -27.51 -11.44 -8.37
N ASP A 302 -26.19 -11.60 -8.35
CA ASP A 302 -25.50 -12.73 -7.73
C ASP A 302 -25.20 -12.45 -6.24
N PHE A 303 -25.09 -11.17 -5.85
CA PHE A 303 -24.96 -10.77 -4.46
C PHE A 303 -25.71 -9.47 -4.16
N TYR A 304 -26.07 -9.28 -2.89
CA TYR A 304 -26.79 -8.12 -2.40
C TYR A 304 -26.35 -7.74 -0.99
N VAL A 305 -26.10 -6.45 -0.78
CA VAL A 305 -25.75 -5.90 0.54
C VAL A 305 -27.00 -5.30 1.17
N VAL A 306 -27.43 -5.89 2.29
CA VAL A 306 -28.59 -5.44 3.06
C VAL A 306 -28.27 -4.11 3.74
N GLN A 307 -29.07 -3.07 3.46
CA GLN A 307 -28.84 -1.70 3.91
C GLN A 307 -29.59 -1.36 5.21
N GLY A 308 -30.54 -2.19 5.63
CA GLY A 308 -31.28 -1.91 6.87
C GLY A 308 -32.29 -2.97 7.29
N LYS A 309 -32.94 -2.71 8.42
CA LYS A 309 -33.85 -3.65 9.08
C LYS A 309 -35.01 -4.10 8.18
N ARG A 310 -35.61 -3.18 7.40
CA ARG A 310 -36.73 -3.51 6.50
C ARG A 310 -36.33 -4.54 5.45
N GLU A 311 -35.18 -4.37 4.82
CA GLU A 311 -34.67 -5.31 3.82
C GLU A 311 -34.28 -6.64 4.45
N LEU A 312 -33.68 -6.60 5.65
CA LEU A 312 -33.36 -7.80 6.42
C LEU A 312 -34.62 -8.62 6.75
N ASP A 313 -35.68 -7.97 7.21
CA ASP A 313 -36.93 -8.64 7.56
C ASP A 313 -37.59 -9.28 6.34
N ARG A 314 -37.56 -8.60 5.18
CA ARG A 314 -37.99 -9.20 3.89
C ARG A 314 -37.10 -10.37 3.47
N LEU A 315 -35.78 -10.26 3.62
CA LEU A 315 -34.84 -11.31 3.22
C LEU A 315 -35.08 -12.60 4.02
N LYS A 316 -35.43 -12.50 5.32
CA LYS A 316 -35.76 -13.64 6.20
C LYS A 316 -36.92 -14.49 5.69
N GLU A 317 -37.83 -13.91 4.90
CA GLU A 317 -38.97 -14.60 4.29
C GLU A 317 -38.59 -15.39 3.03
N THR A 318 -37.32 -15.31 2.59
CA THR A 318 -36.81 -15.96 1.37
C THR A 318 -35.83 -17.08 1.65
N GLU A 319 -35.59 -17.95 0.66
CA GLU A 319 -34.57 -19.02 0.78
C GLU A 319 -33.14 -18.50 0.96
N TYR A 320 -32.86 -17.28 0.47
CA TYR A 320 -31.52 -16.67 0.49
C TYR A 320 -31.05 -16.28 1.89
N PHE A 321 -31.94 -16.17 2.88
CA PHE A 321 -31.54 -15.86 4.26
C PHE A 321 -30.57 -16.91 4.83
N LYS A 322 -30.64 -18.16 4.35
CA LYS A 322 -29.70 -19.22 4.76
C LYS A 322 -28.24 -18.88 4.44
N GLY A 323 -28.00 -18.09 3.39
CA GLY A 323 -26.68 -17.63 2.97
C GLY A 323 -26.31 -16.25 3.53
N PHE A 324 -27.17 -15.61 4.32
CA PHE A 324 -26.90 -14.28 4.87
C PHE A 324 -25.71 -14.34 5.84
N LYS A 325 -24.76 -13.43 5.63
CA LYS A 325 -23.62 -13.22 6.53
C LYS A 325 -23.65 -11.80 7.05
N SER A 326 -23.50 -11.67 8.36
CA SER A 326 -23.32 -10.39 9.05
C SER A 326 -21.84 -10.19 9.35
N THR A 327 -21.38 -8.96 9.22
CA THR A 327 -20.02 -8.55 9.57
C THR A 327 -20.09 -7.28 10.39
N GLU A 328 -19.31 -7.21 11.46
CA GLU A 328 -19.17 -6.00 12.26
C GLU A 328 -18.24 -5.03 11.54
N LEU A 329 -18.64 -3.76 11.48
CA LEU A 329 -17.86 -2.70 10.86
C LEU A 329 -17.31 -1.77 11.94
N LEU A 330 -16.04 -1.39 11.80
CA LEU A 330 -15.49 -0.28 12.57
C LEU A 330 -16.00 1.05 11.99
N ALA A 331 -17.24 1.38 12.30
CA ALA A 331 -17.92 2.56 11.78
C ALA A 331 -18.75 3.24 12.88
N THR A 332 -18.80 4.57 12.82
CA THR A 332 -19.64 5.38 13.71
C THR A 332 -20.60 6.21 12.88
N LEU A 333 -21.90 6.04 13.11
CA LEU A 333 -22.94 6.92 12.59
C LEU A 333 -23.11 8.09 13.56
N TYR A 334 -23.07 9.32 13.05
CA TYR A 334 -23.18 10.53 13.86
C TYR A 334 -24.01 11.61 13.19
N LEU A 335 -24.54 12.54 13.99
CA LEU A 335 -25.20 13.74 13.52
C LEU A 335 -24.18 14.89 13.42
N GLY A 336 -23.96 15.39 12.20
CA GLY A 336 -23.11 16.55 11.95
C GLY A 336 -23.87 17.87 12.06
N PHE A 337 -23.36 18.82 12.85
CA PHE A 337 -23.94 20.15 12.98
C PHE A 337 -23.18 21.18 12.13
N LYS A 338 -23.88 21.89 11.25
CA LYS A 338 -23.27 22.91 10.35
C LYS A 338 -22.94 24.20 11.10
N MET A 339 -21.83 24.21 11.83
CA MET A 339 -21.43 25.31 12.71
C MET A 339 -21.12 26.65 12.02
N LYS A 340 -20.79 26.63 10.72
CA LYS A 340 -20.51 27.85 9.94
C LYS A 340 -21.77 28.63 9.54
N ASN A 341 -22.94 28.00 9.60
CA ASN A 341 -24.21 28.68 9.37
C ASN A 341 -24.65 29.37 10.68
N LYS A 342 -24.31 30.66 10.82
CA LYS A 342 -24.59 31.42 12.05
C LYS A 342 -26.08 31.56 12.36
N ASP A 343 -26.93 31.47 11.35
CA ASP A 343 -28.39 31.58 11.49
C ASP A 343 -29.04 30.27 11.96
N SER A 344 -28.26 29.20 12.10
CA SER A 344 -28.76 27.90 12.55
C SER A 344 -28.89 27.83 14.07
N HIS A 345 -30.05 27.42 14.57
CA HIS A 345 -30.26 27.13 16.00
C HIS A 345 -29.30 26.07 16.56
N TYR A 346 -28.73 25.22 15.70
CA TYR A 346 -27.75 24.20 16.07
C TYR A 346 -26.37 24.78 16.44
N THR A 347 -26.12 26.08 16.23
CA THR A 347 -24.93 26.76 16.75
C THR A 347 -24.95 26.88 18.28
N SER A 348 -26.13 26.85 18.89
CA SER A 348 -26.32 26.86 20.35
C SER A 348 -25.90 25.53 20.98
N LYS A 349 -24.97 25.58 21.95
CA LYS A 349 -24.49 24.39 22.68
C LYS A 349 -25.63 23.67 23.42
N PRO A 350 -26.52 24.35 24.17
CA PRO A 350 -27.68 23.71 24.79
C PRO A 350 -28.57 22.94 23.83
N VAL A 351 -28.82 23.47 22.62
CA VAL A 351 -29.65 22.80 21.60
C VAL A 351 -28.99 21.49 21.15
N ARG A 352 -27.67 21.50 20.90
CA ARG A 352 -26.95 20.28 20.54
C ARG A 352 -26.95 19.26 21.68
N GLN A 353 -26.77 19.70 22.92
CA GLN A 353 -26.80 18.80 24.08
C GLN A 353 -28.16 18.12 24.23
N ALA A 354 -29.25 18.88 24.09
CA ALA A 354 -30.61 18.34 24.16
C ALA A 354 -30.86 17.24 23.10
N LEU A 355 -30.33 17.41 21.88
CA LEU A 355 -30.46 16.41 20.81
C LEU A 355 -29.60 15.16 21.03
N THR A 356 -28.52 15.25 21.82
CA THR A 356 -27.64 14.12 22.12
C THR A 356 -28.02 13.33 23.38
N THR A 357 -28.91 13.88 24.22
CA THR A 357 -29.36 13.26 25.48
C THR A 357 -30.69 12.51 25.36
N LEU A 358 -31.33 12.56 24.18
CA LEU A 358 -32.48 11.75 23.80
C LEU A 358 -32.00 10.42 23.20
#